data_AF-A0A1Y4R9G1-F1
#
_entry.id   AF-A0A1Y4R9G1-F1
#
_cell.length_a   1.000
_cell.length_b   1.000
_cell.length_c   1.000
_cell.angle_alpha   90.00
_cell.angle_beta   90.00
_cell.angle_gamma   90.00
#
_symmetry.space_group_name_H-M   'P 1'
#
loop_
_entity.id
_entity.type
_entity.pdbx_description
1 polymer ?
#
loop_
_entity_poly.entity_id
_entity_poly.type
_entity_poly.pdbx_seq_one_letter_code
_entity_poly.pdbx_strand_id
1 'polypeptide(L)'
;MNKIMKIGSGIERVDGEAREVTAYVSKCSTSLTRLLEGNDPVTIKAMGNRAIANTMKVIARVHKTVPLKLDAPVFLDEQVGESELAVFNITVEKA
;
A
#
# COMPACT_ATOMS: atom_id res chain seq x y z
N MET A 1 12.43 9.17 9.66
CA MET A 1 12.88 8.62 8.35
C MET A 1 11.67 8.08 7.62
N ASN A 2 11.37 8.53 6.40
CA ASN A 2 10.18 8.06 5.67
C ASN A 2 10.27 6.56 5.34
N LYS A 3 9.25 5.79 5.70
CA LYS A 3 9.18 4.34 5.46
C LYS A 3 8.44 4.08 4.15
N ILE A 4 8.78 2.99 3.46
CA ILE A 4 8.13 2.61 2.22
C ILE A 4 7.38 1.29 2.42
N MET A 5 6.11 1.26 2.03
CA MET A 5 5.29 0.06 1.97
C MET A 5 4.82 -0.17 0.53
N LYS A 6 4.95 -1.39 0.02
CA LYS A 6 4.42 -1.76 -1.31
C LYS A 6 3.14 -2.57 -1.13
N ILE A 7 2.07 -2.16 -1.79
CA ILE A 7 0.80 -2.91 -1.84
C ILE A 7 0.62 -3.43 -3.25
N GLY A 8 0.39 -4.74 -3.38
CA GLY A 8 0.13 -5.42 -4.64
C GLY A 8 -1.35 -5.73 -4.86
N SER A 9 -1.62 -6.50 -5.91
CA SER A 9 -2.98 -6.92 -6.29
C SER A 9 -3.65 -7.83 -5.24
N GLY A 10 -2.88 -8.45 -4.34
CA GLY A 10 -3.39 -9.50 -3.46
C GLY A 10 -3.76 -10.76 -4.25
N ILE A 11 -3.07 -11.01 -5.37
CA ILE A 11 -3.17 -12.25 -6.15
C ILE A 11 -1.81 -12.92 -6.10
N GLU A 12 -1.80 -14.21 -5.80
CA GLU A 12 -0.63 -15.07 -5.91
C GLU A 12 -0.81 -16.08 -7.04
N ARG A 13 0.30 -16.52 -7.63
CA ARG A 13 0.30 -17.63 -8.59
C ARG A 13 0.74 -18.88 -7.86
N VAL A 14 -0.14 -19.87 -7.79
CA VAL A 14 0.14 -21.19 -7.22
C VAL A 14 -0.17 -22.22 -8.29
N ASP A 15 0.82 -23.03 -8.65
CA ASP A 15 0.70 -24.07 -9.69
C ASP A 15 0.15 -23.56 -11.04
N GLY A 16 0.51 -22.32 -11.41
CA GLY A 16 0.06 -21.67 -12.64
C GLY A 16 -1.32 -21.00 -12.56
N GLU A 17 -2.06 -21.19 -11.47
CA GLU A 17 -3.36 -20.55 -11.24
C GLU A 17 -3.24 -19.25 -10.45
N ALA A 18 -4.00 -18.24 -10.87
CA ALA A 18 -4.13 -16.99 -10.12
C ALA A 18 -5.14 -17.17 -8.97
N ARG A 19 -4.69 -17.02 -7.73
CA ARG A 19 -5.51 -17.15 -6.52
C ARG A 19 -5.50 -15.85 -5.72
N GLU A 20 -6.65 -15.49 -5.16
CA GLU A 20 -6.72 -14.33 -4.27
C GLU A 20 -6.12 -14.67 -2.90
N VAL A 21 -5.27 -13.78 -2.38
CA VAL A 21 -4.69 -13.92 -1.06
C VAL A 21 -5.76 -13.63 -0.02
N THR A 22 -6.16 -14.67 0.72
CA THR A 22 -7.13 -14.55 1.80
C THR A 22 -6.70 -13.49 2.82
N ALA A 23 -7.64 -12.60 3.14
CA ALA A 23 -7.47 -11.51 4.09
C ALA A 23 -6.31 -10.54 3.77
N TYR A 24 -5.93 -10.40 2.50
CA TYR A 24 -4.81 -9.54 2.06
C TYR A 24 -4.87 -8.13 2.66
N VAL A 25 -6.00 -7.43 2.51
CA VAL A 25 -6.19 -6.07 3.06
C VAL A 25 -6.01 -6.05 4.57
N SER A 26 -6.48 -7.07 5.29
CA SER A 26 -6.32 -7.15 6.75
C SER A 26 -4.85 -7.28 7.13
N LYS A 27 -4.10 -8.17 6.45
CA LYS A 27 -2.66 -8.35 6.66
C LYS A 27 -1.88 -7.06 6.39
N CYS A 28 -2.15 -6.39 5.26
CA CYS A 28 -1.54 -5.11 4.93
C CYS A 28 -1.87 -4.01 5.95
N SER A 29 -3.10 -3.99 6.48
CA SER A 29 -3.49 -3.01 7.51
C SER A 29 -2.70 -3.20 8.80
N THR A 30 -2.52 -4.44 9.25
CA THR A 30 -1.66 -4.74 10.41
C THR A 30 -0.22 -4.28 10.19
N SER A 31 0.32 -4.50 8.99
CA SER A 31 1.67 -4.01 8.63
C SER A 31 1.75 -2.49 8.65
N LEU A 32 0.77 -1.79 8.07
CA LEU A 32 0.75 -0.33 8.07
C LEU A 32 0.66 0.23 9.49
N THR A 33 -0.22 -0.31 10.34
CA THR A 33 -0.31 0.09 11.76
C THR A 33 1.04 -0.03 12.47
N ARG A 34 1.75 -1.14 12.29
CA ARG A 34 3.09 -1.35 12.88
C ARG A 34 4.13 -0.36 12.35
N LEU A 35 4.13 -0.07 11.05
CA LEU A 35 5.07 0.90 10.48
C LEU A 35 4.87 2.31 11.06
N LEU A 36 3.61 2.67 11.35
CA LEU A 36 3.22 3.94 11.95
C LEU A 36 3.49 4.01 13.47
N GLU A 37 3.78 2.90 14.17
CA GLU A 37 4.13 2.93 15.61
C GLU A 37 5.36 3.80 15.89
N GLY A 38 6.31 3.84 14.96
CA GLY A 38 7.50 4.69 15.09
C GLY A 38 7.30 6.18 14.84
N ASN A 39 6.05 6.64 14.61
CA ASN A 39 5.68 8.02 14.24
C ASN A 39 6.34 8.57 12.97
N ASP A 40 7.06 7.72 12.23
CA ASP A 40 7.55 8.06 10.91
C ASP A 40 6.41 7.99 9.87
N PRO A 41 6.36 8.93 8.92
CA PRO A 41 5.49 8.81 7.75
C PRO A 41 5.78 7.51 6.96
N VAL A 42 4.75 7.00 6.31
CA VAL A 42 4.81 5.82 5.44
C VAL A 42 4.30 6.21 4.06
N THR A 43 5.17 6.14 3.05
CA THR A 43 4.75 6.20 1.65
C THR A 43 4.33 4.81 1.18
N ILE A 44 3.07 4.69 0.76
CA ILE A 44 2.51 3.48 0.17
C ILE A 44 2.62 3.59 -1.35
N LYS A 45 3.24 2.58 -1.96
CA LYS A 45 3.41 2.44 -3.40
C LYS A 45 2.54 1.33 -3.94
N ALA A 46 1.82 1.60 -5.03
CA ALA A 46 0.94 0.63 -5.68
C ALA A 46 0.96 0.80 -7.21
N MET A 47 0.80 -0.30 -7.93
CA MET A 47 0.72 -0.31 -9.40
C MET A 47 -0.49 -1.11 -9.87
N GLY A 48 -1.24 -0.52 -10.79
CA GLY A 48 -2.47 -1.09 -11.33
C GLY A 48 -3.68 -0.97 -10.40
N ASN A 49 -4.86 -1.04 -11.01
CA ASN A 49 -6.14 -0.68 -10.38
C ASN A 49 -6.41 -1.45 -9.07
N ARG A 50 -6.12 -2.75 -9.05
CA ARG A 50 -6.41 -3.60 -7.89
C ARG A 50 -5.51 -3.27 -6.69
N ALA A 51 -4.24 -2.95 -6.92
CA ALA A 51 -3.32 -2.54 -5.87
C ALA A 51 -3.68 -1.16 -5.29
N ILE A 52 -4.09 -0.22 -6.15
CA ILE A 52 -4.57 1.10 -5.73
C ILE A 52 -5.86 0.95 -4.90
N ALA A 53 -6.82 0.13 -5.35
CA ALA A 53 -8.04 -0.14 -4.59
C ALA A 53 -7.74 -0.80 -3.23
N ASN A 54 -6.77 -1.74 -3.17
CA ASN A 54 -6.32 -2.32 -1.90
C ASN A 54 -5.69 -1.27 -0.99
N THR A 55 -4.90 -0.34 -1.54
CA THR A 55 -4.28 0.76 -0.80
C THR A 55 -5.34 1.61 -0.10
N MET A 56 -6.38 2.03 -0.83
CA MET A 56 -7.49 2.80 -0.25
C MET A 56 -8.21 2.04 0.87
N LYS A 57 -8.46 0.74 0.68
CA LYS A 57 -9.10 -0.11 1.70
C LYS A 57 -8.23 -0.25 2.96
N VAL A 58 -6.91 -0.39 2.79
CA VAL A 58 -5.94 -0.49 3.89
C VAL A 58 -5.92 0.80 4.69
N ILE A 59 -5.78 1.95 4.02
CA ILE A 59 -5.77 3.27 4.67
C ILE A 59 -7.09 3.48 5.43
N ALA A 60 -8.24 3.24 4.78
CA ALA A 60 -9.55 3.40 5.41
C ALA A 60 -9.74 2.48 6.63
N ARG A 61 -9.16 1.26 6.60
CA ARG A 61 -9.23 0.33 7.74
C ARG A 61 -8.36 0.79 8.90
N VAL A 62 -7.13 1.23 8.64
CA VAL A 62 -6.22 1.73 9.68
C VAL A 62 -6.73 3.04 10.28
N HIS A 63 -7.28 3.93 9.46
CA HIS A 63 -7.83 5.22 9.90
C HIS A 63 -8.93 5.08 10.96
N LYS A 64 -9.66 3.95 10.99
CA LYS A 64 -10.68 3.67 12.01
C LYS A 64 -10.10 3.52 13.43
N THR A 65 -8.84 3.13 13.54
CA THR A 65 -8.19 2.83 14.83
C THR A 65 -7.02 3.77 15.12
N VAL A 66 -6.40 4.32 14.09
CA VAL A 66 -5.28 5.25 14.17
C VAL A 66 -5.61 6.41 13.25
N PRO A 67 -5.96 7.60 13.77
CA PRO A 67 -6.20 8.78 12.95
C PRO A 67 -5.00 9.02 12.03
N LEU A 68 -5.28 9.19 10.73
CA LEU A 68 -4.25 9.40 9.70
C LEU A 68 -4.42 10.76 9.06
N LYS A 69 -3.30 11.44 8.83
CA LYS A 69 -3.19 12.52 7.86
C LYS A 69 -2.65 11.95 6.56
N LEU A 70 -3.26 12.36 5.45
CA LEU A 70 -2.92 11.89 4.10
C LEU A 70 -2.42 13.08 3.29
N ASP A 71 -1.28 12.88 2.62
CA ASP A 71 -0.85 13.79 1.58
C ASP A 71 -1.62 13.53 0.28
N ALA A 72 -1.60 14.51 -0.62
CA ALA A 72 -2.16 14.34 -1.95
C ALA A 72 -1.45 13.18 -2.67
N PRO A 73 -2.18 12.22 -3.24
CA PRO A 73 -1.56 11.14 -3.98
C PRO A 73 -0.95 11.66 -5.28
N VAL A 74 0.20 11.08 -5.66
CA VAL A 74 0.92 11.42 -6.89
C VAL A 74 1.25 10.14 -7.67
N PHE A 75 1.30 10.24 -8.99
CA PHE A 75 1.88 9.20 -9.84
C PHE A 75 3.30 9.61 -10.19
N LEU A 76 4.25 8.71 -9.96
CA LEU A 76 5.66 8.90 -10.30
C LEU A 76 6.09 7.76 -11.19
N ASP A 77 6.81 8.06 -12.26
CA ASP A 77 7.44 7.05 -13.09
C ASP A 77 8.61 6.42 -12.31
N GLU A 78 8.58 5.09 -12.15
CA GLU A 78 9.63 4.35 -11.47
C GLU A 78 10.09 3.17 -12.32
N GLN A 79 11.40 2.87 -12.26
CA GLN A 79 11.96 1.69 -12.88
C GLN A 79 11.52 0.43 -12.12
N VAL A 80 10.80 -0.46 -12.82
CA VAL A 80 10.31 -1.74 -12.31
C VAL A 80 10.78 -2.85 -13.23
N GLY A 81 11.87 -3.52 -12.83
CA GLY A 81 12.57 -4.45 -13.70
C GLY A 81 13.16 -3.70 -14.89
N GLU A 82 12.79 -4.10 -16.11
CA GLU A 82 13.26 -3.51 -17.36
C GLU A 82 12.33 -2.40 -17.91
N SER A 83 11.22 -2.12 -17.23
CA SER A 83 10.23 -1.14 -17.68
C SER A 83 10.14 0.05 -16.74
N GLU A 84 9.85 1.23 -17.30
CA GLU A 84 9.45 2.41 -16.56
C GLU A 84 7.92 2.44 -16.47
N LEU A 85 7.38 2.46 -15.24
CA LEU A 85 5.94 2.37 -15.00
C LEU A 85 5.49 3.48 -14.04
N ALA A 86 4.32 4.04 -14.31
CA ALA A 86 3.67 4.98 -13.39
C ALA A 86 3.22 4.27 -12.10
N VAL A 87 3.80 4.67 -10.98
CA VAL A 87 3.53 4.14 -9.64
C VAL A 87 2.69 5.15 -8.84
N PHE A 88 1.55 4.68 -8.34
CA PHE A 88 0.75 5.43 -7.39
C PHE A 88 1.47 5.51 -6.05
N ASN A 89 1.70 6.73 -5.57
CA ASN A 89 2.34 7.03 -4.30
C ASN A 89 1.38 7.84 -3.43
N ILE A 90 1.17 7.42 -2.18
CA ILE A 90 0.49 8.21 -1.16
C ILE A 90 1.23 8.11 0.17
N THR A 91 1.54 9.25 0.76
CA THR A 91 2.16 9.30 2.09
C THR A 91 1.08 9.45 3.14
N VAL A 92 1.17 8.60 4.16
CA VAL A 92 0.30 8.64 5.34
C VAL A 92 1.14 8.75 6.60
N GLU A 93 0.67 9.57 7.53
CA GLU A 93 1.25 9.72 8.86
C GLU A 93 0.15 9.72 9.91
N LYS A 94 0.51 9.49 11.18
CA LYS A 94 -0.46 9.66 12.27
C LYS A 94 -0.84 11.14 12.37
N ALA A 95 -2.14 11.42 12.50
CA ALA A 95 -2.65 12.78 12.70
C ALA A 95 -2.41 13.27 14.14
#